data_AF-A0A950GB88-F1
#
_entry.id   AF-A0A950GB88-F1
#
_cell.length_a   1.000
_cell.length_b   1.000
_cell.length_c   1.000
_cell.angle_alpha   90.00
_cell.angle_beta   90.00
_cell.angle_gamma   90.00
#
_symmetry.space_group_name_H-M   'P 1'
#
loop_
_entity.id
_entity.type
_entity.pdbx_description
1 polymer ?
#
loop_
_entity_poly.entity_id
_entity_poly.type
_entity_poly.pdbx_seq_one_letter_code
_entity_poly.pdbx_strand_id
1 'polypeptide(L)'
;MPAELKKEVREQLYNMKQKLESTTLLTIAPNDDMWEFGFETLANLPAAVATARGRLELAAGTPRNIRAAVDRLANGIDKLYEYRDSYRKFSGGRIITARSELESWPHFNQAAHALSMLQIEYKSNKETIDHYLENLN
;
A
#
# COMPACT_ATOMS: atom_id res chain seq x y z
N MET A 1 -17.25 21.07 1.79
CA MET A 1 -16.09 20.80 2.67
C MET A 1 -15.38 22.12 2.99
N PRO A 2 -15.02 22.40 4.25
CA PRO A 2 -14.23 23.58 4.63
C PRO A 2 -12.87 23.63 3.92
N ALA A 3 -12.34 24.83 3.65
CA ALA A 3 -11.08 25.00 2.91
C ALA A 3 -9.87 24.35 3.59
N GLU A 4 -9.81 24.42 4.92
CA GLU A 4 -8.75 23.81 5.72
C GLU A 4 -8.78 22.27 5.62
N LEU A 5 -9.96 21.66 5.75
CA LEU A 5 -10.12 20.22 5.56
C LEU A 5 -9.82 19.77 4.12
N LYS A 6 -10.16 20.60 3.11
CA LYS A 6 -9.80 20.35 1.70
C LYS A 6 -8.28 20.29 1.52
N LYS A 7 -7.56 21.24 2.13
CA LYS A 7 -6.09 21.27 2.12
C LYS A 7 -5.49 20.06 2.81
N GLU A 8 -5.98 19.69 4.00
CA GLU A 8 -5.53 18.51 4.72
C GLU A 8 -5.73 17.22 3.91
N VAL A 9 -6.92 17.02 3.34
CA VAL A 9 -7.20 15.85 2.48
C VAL A 9 -6.22 15.76 1.33
N ARG A 10 -5.95 16.89 0.66
CA ARG A 10 -5.00 16.95 -0.44
C ARG A 10 -3.59 16.57 0.01
N GLU A 11 -3.11 17.16 1.10
CA GLU A 11 -1.77 16.89 1.64
C GLU A 11 -1.61 15.41 2.00
N GLN A 12 -2.59 14.82 2.67
CA GLN A 12 -2.50 13.42 3.09
C GLN A 12 -2.63 12.43 1.93
N LEU A 13 -3.52 12.69 0.97
CA LEU A 13 -3.60 11.88 -0.25
C LEU A 13 -2.32 11.98 -1.10
N TYR A 14 -1.75 13.18 -1.23
CA TYR A 14 -0.49 13.37 -1.95
C TYR A 14 0.67 12.64 -1.24
N ASN A 15 0.77 12.75 0.08
CA ASN A 15 1.77 12.03 0.86
C ASN A 15 1.63 10.51 0.72
N MET A 16 0.41 9.98 0.81
CA MET A 16 0.13 8.55 0.57
C MET A 16 0.58 8.12 -0.83
N LYS A 17 0.20 8.87 -1.87
CA LYS A 17 0.62 8.61 -3.25
C LYS A 17 2.14 8.59 -3.39
N GLN A 18 2.84 9.61 -2.88
CA GLN A 18 4.30 9.68 -2.93
C GLN A 18 4.94 8.47 -2.24
N LYS A 19 4.40 8.03 -1.09
CA LYS A 19 4.88 6.84 -0.39
C LYS A 19 4.66 5.56 -1.20
N LEU A 20 3.50 5.41 -1.84
CA LEU A 20 3.21 4.33 -2.78
C LEU A 20 4.20 4.35 -3.96
N GLU A 21 4.43 5.50 -4.59
CA GLU A 21 5.35 5.62 -5.73
C GLU A 21 6.81 5.38 -5.34
N SER A 22 7.17 5.62 -4.08
CA SER A 22 8.54 5.42 -3.58
C SER A 22 8.85 3.96 -3.20
N THR A 23 7.86 3.08 -3.05
CA THR A 23 8.12 1.67 -2.73
C THR A 23 8.47 0.86 -3.98
N THR A 24 9.49 0.02 -3.85
CA THR A 24 9.86 -0.95 -4.89
C THR A 24 8.84 -2.07 -5.04
N LEU A 25 7.97 -2.28 -4.06
CA LEU A 25 6.95 -3.34 -4.11
C LEU A 25 5.93 -3.14 -5.23
N LEU A 26 5.67 -1.90 -5.67
CA LEU A 26 4.70 -1.68 -6.75
C LEU A 26 5.27 -1.94 -8.15
N THR A 27 6.59 -2.16 -8.26
CA THR A 27 7.30 -2.32 -9.54
C THR A 27 8.10 -3.62 -9.63
N ILE A 28 8.40 -4.27 -8.51
CA ILE A 28 9.09 -5.56 -8.46
C ILE A 28 8.17 -6.71 -8.88
N ALA A 29 8.73 -7.71 -9.55
CA ALA A 29 8.01 -8.94 -9.85
C ALA A 29 7.70 -9.68 -8.54
N PRO A 30 6.49 -10.23 -8.35
CA PRO A 30 6.12 -10.94 -7.12
C PRO A 30 6.97 -12.16 -6.76
N ASN A 31 7.84 -12.58 -7.68
CA ASN A 31 8.55 -13.86 -7.65
C ASN A 31 10.07 -13.70 -7.41
N ASP A 32 10.61 -12.48 -7.55
CA ASP A 32 12.04 -12.19 -7.47
C ASP A 32 12.28 -11.14 -6.37
N ASP A 33 13.21 -11.41 -5.45
CA ASP A 33 13.82 -10.50 -4.43
C ASP A 33 12.87 -9.66 -3.54
N MET A 34 11.57 -9.88 -3.66
CA MET A 34 10.49 -9.12 -3.02
C MET A 34 10.53 -9.15 -1.50
N TRP A 35 10.98 -10.27 -0.94
CA TRP A 35 10.91 -10.54 0.49
C TRP A 35 12.09 -9.94 1.27
N GLU A 36 13.24 -9.79 0.63
CA GLU A 36 14.46 -9.26 1.26
C GLU A 36 14.35 -7.75 1.47
N PHE A 37 14.06 -6.99 0.42
CA PHE A 37 14.07 -5.53 0.46
C PHE A 37 12.67 -4.90 0.35
N GLY A 38 11.73 -5.56 -0.34
CA GLY A 38 10.42 -4.99 -0.63
C GLY A 38 9.64 -4.67 0.65
N PHE A 39 9.63 -5.58 1.62
CA PHE A 39 8.96 -5.33 2.91
C PHE A 39 9.59 -4.22 3.75
N GLU A 40 10.88 -3.92 3.59
CA GLU A 40 11.51 -2.79 4.29
C GLU A 40 11.03 -1.45 3.73
N THR A 41 10.80 -1.38 2.42
CA THR A 41 10.24 -0.17 1.79
C THR A 41 8.82 0.17 2.25
N LEU A 42 8.15 -0.78 2.91
CA LEU A 42 6.82 -0.54 3.47
C LEU A 42 6.82 0.29 4.75
N ALA A 43 7.95 0.47 5.45
CA ALA A 43 8.01 0.88 6.86
C ALA A 43 7.14 2.09 7.27
N ASN A 44 6.81 2.99 6.33
CA ASN A 44 6.01 4.20 6.56
C ASN A 44 4.67 4.24 5.81
N LEU A 45 4.38 3.21 5.01
CA LEU A 45 3.23 3.18 4.11
C LEU A 45 1.88 3.03 4.85
N PRO A 46 1.72 2.14 5.86
CA PRO A 46 0.43 2.03 6.56
C PRO A 46 0.06 3.30 7.30
N ALA A 47 1.03 3.98 7.91
CA ALA A 47 0.77 5.24 8.61
C ALA A 47 0.25 6.32 7.65
N ALA A 48 0.87 6.43 6.46
CA ALA A 48 0.44 7.37 5.43
C ALA A 48 -0.97 7.04 4.91
N VAL A 49 -1.26 5.76 4.67
CA VAL A 49 -2.55 5.31 4.15
C VAL A 49 -3.66 5.43 5.19
N ALA A 50 -3.40 5.06 6.45
CA ALA A 50 -4.34 5.23 7.56
C ALA A 50 -4.68 6.71 7.78
N THR A 51 -3.68 7.59 7.70
CA THR A 51 -3.90 9.04 7.83
C THR A 51 -4.76 9.58 6.68
N ALA A 52 -4.47 9.18 5.44
CA ALA A 52 -5.27 9.57 4.28
C ALA A 52 -6.72 9.06 4.39
N ARG A 53 -6.90 7.79 4.78
CA ARG A 53 -8.22 7.18 4.99
C ARG A 53 -9.04 7.93 6.04
N GLY A 54 -8.45 8.20 7.20
CA GLY A 54 -9.11 8.94 8.28
C GLY A 54 -9.52 10.35 7.87
N ARG A 55 -8.70 11.06 7.08
CA ARG A 55 -9.09 12.39 6.56
C ARG A 55 -10.23 12.33 5.55
N LEU A 56 -10.25 11.31 4.68
CA LEU A 56 -11.37 11.12 3.74
C LEU A 56 -12.69 10.77 4.44
N GLU A 57 -12.63 10.03 5.55
CA GLU A 57 -13.81 9.73 6.38
C GLU A 57 -14.42 11.02 6.94
N LEU A 58 -13.58 11.93 7.46
CA LEU A 58 -14.00 13.24 8.00
C LEU A 58 -14.48 14.23 6.92
N ALA A 59 -14.01 14.08 5.68
CA ALA A 59 -14.33 14.96 4.56
C ALA A 59 -15.70 14.68 3.96
N ALA A 60 -16.74 15.30 4.52
CA ALA A 60 -18.09 15.30 3.93
C ALA A 60 -18.05 15.90 2.51
N GLY A 61 -18.37 15.06 1.51
CA GLY A 61 -18.32 15.42 0.08
C GLY A 61 -17.21 14.73 -0.71
N THR A 62 -16.33 13.94 -0.08
CA THR A 62 -15.40 13.08 -0.83
C THR A 62 -16.19 12.04 -1.63
N PRO A 63 -15.95 11.92 -2.95
CA PRO A 63 -16.62 10.94 -3.80
C PRO A 63 -16.43 9.50 -3.28
N ARG A 64 -17.48 8.68 -3.40
CA ARG A 64 -17.47 7.31 -2.90
C ARG A 64 -16.40 6.43 -3.56
N ASN A 65 -16.12 6.65 -4.85
CA ASN A 65 -15.07 5.94 -5.58
C ASN A 65 -13.67 6.25 -5.02
N ILE A 66 -13.42 7.49 -4.55
CA ILE A 66 -12.14 7.85 -3.93
C ILE A 66 -11.97 7.17 -2.57
N ARG A 67 -13.03 7.16 -1.74
CA ARG A 67 -13.00 6.43 -0.47
C ARG A 67 -12.73 4.94 -0.71
N ALA A 68 -13.48 4.33 -1.63
CA ALA A 68 -13.30 2.93 -1.98
C ALA A 68 -11.89 2.61 -2.54
N ALA A 69 -11.31 3.51 -3.34
CA ALA A 69 -9.96 3.36 -3.86
C ALA A 69 -8.93 3.34 -2.73
N VAL A 70 -9.00 4.31 -1.80
CA VAL A 70 -8.09 4.38 -0.65
C VAL A 70 -8.30 3.20 0.31
N ASP A 71 -9.55 2.79 0.55
CA ASP A 71 -9.86 1.65 1.42
C ASP A 71 -9.27 0.34 0.87
N ARG A 72 -9.37 0.11 -0.45
CA ARG A 72 -8.76 -1.08 -1.09
C ARG A 72 -7.25 -1.09 -0.93
N LEU A 73 -6.60 0.04 -1.22
CA LEU A 73 -5.16 0.19 -1.02
C LEU A 73 -4.76 -0.05 0.44
N ALA A 74 -5.51 0.51 1.40
CA ALA A 74 -5.29 0.31 2.83
C ALA A 74 -5.35 -1.18 3.19
N ASN A 75 -6.42 -1.86 2.79
CA ASN A 75 -6.60 -3.28 3.09
C ASN A 75 -5.52 -4.15 2.45
N GLY A 76 -5.09 -3.85 1.22
CA GLY A 76 -4.01 -4.57 0.56
C GLY A 76 -2.66 -4.39 1.27
N ILE A 77 -2.39 -3.17 1.76
CA ILE A 77 -1.16 -2.85 2.50
C ILE A 77 -1.15 -3.50 3.88
N ASP A 78 -2.27 -3.45 4.61
CA ASP A 78 -2.43 -4.13 5.90
C ASP A 78 -2.18 -5.64 5.76
N LYS A 79 -2.72 -6.25 4.70
CA LYS A 79 -2.51 -7.66 4.40
C LYS A 79 -1.05 -7.99 4.08
N LEU A 80 -0.33 -7.12 3.35
CA LEU A 80 1.11 -7.31 3.12
C LEU A 80 1.91 -7.20 4.41
N TYR A 81 1.48 -6.40 5.38
CA TYR A 81 2.11 -6.31 6.69
C TYR A 81 1.95 -7.59 7.51
N GLU A 82 0.78 -8.21 7.48
CA GLU A 82 0.56 -9.52 8.10
C GLU A 82 1.54 -10.56 7.54
N TYR A 83 1.75 -10.55 6.22
CA TYR A 83 2.71 -11.44 5.57
C TYR A 83 4.15 -11.09 5.90
N ARG A 84 4.52 -9.81 6.02
CA ARG A 84 5.84 -9.42 6.50
C ARG A 84 6.13 -9.98 7.89
N ASP A 85 5.17 -9.83 8.80
CA ASP A 85 5.36 -10.27 10.19
C ASP A 85 5.42 -11.80 10.27
N SER A 86 4.63 -12.49 9.44
CA SER A 86 4.74 -13.93 9.22
C SER A 86 6.11 -14.34 8.65
N TYR A 87 6.61 -13.62 7.65
CA TYR A 87 7.92 -13.87 7.05
C TYR A 87 9.05 -13.70 8.08
N ARG A 88 9.02 -12.63 8.88
CA ARG A 88 10.00 -12.41 9.96
C ARG A 88 10.01 -13.54 10.99
N LYS A 89 8.84 -14.08 11.33
CA LYS A 89 8.73 -15.26 12.21
C LYS A 89 9.32 -16.50 11.55
N PHE A 90 9.00 -16.74 10.28
CA PHE A 90 9.52 -17.87 9.51
C PHE A 90 11.04 -17.82 9.35
N SER A 91 11.60 -16.65 9.01
CA SER A 91 13.04 -16.50 8.81
C SER A 91 13.82 -16.44 10.12
N GLY A 92 13.16 -16.19 11.26
CA GLY A 92 13.85 -15.91 12.52
C GLY A 92 14.62 -14.59 12.48
N GLY A 93 14.16 -13.63 11.67
CA GLY A 93 14.78 -12.33 11.49
C GLY A 93 15.99 -12.29 10.55
N ARG A 94 16.39 -13.43 9.97
CA ARG A 94 17.45 -13.46 8.95
C ARG A 94 16.89 -13.21 7.55
N ILE A 95 17.79 -12.85 6.65
CA ILE A 95 17.50 -12.77 5.22
C ILE A 95 17.62 -14.19 4.63
N ILE A 96 16.59 -14.62 3.91
CA ILE A 96 16.59 -15.88 3.15
C ILE A 96 16.75 -15.54 1.68
N THR A 97 17.88 -15.93 1.10
CA THR A 97 18.20 -15.72 -0.33
C THR A 97 17.92 -16.96 -1.19
N ALA A 98 17.85 -18.14 -0.58
CA ALA A 98 17.56 -19.37 -1.29
C ALA A 98 16.05 -19.45 -1.64
N ARG A 99 15.74 -19.46 -2.93
CA ARG A 99 14.35 -19.56 -3.42
C ARG A 99 13.61 -20.79 -2.88
N SER A 100 14.25 -21.96 -2.86
CA SER A 100 13.63 -23.18 -2.33
C SER A 100 13.26 -23.08 -0.84
N GLU A 101 14.02 -22.30 -0.08
CA GLU A 101 13.73 -22.04 1.33
C GLU A 101 12.60 -21.01 1.46
N LEU A 102 12.59 -19.95 0.65
CA LEU A 102 11.48 -19.00 0.58
C LEU A 102 10.15 -19.68 0.19
N GLU A 103 10.17 -20.59 -0.79
CA GLU A 103 8.99 -21.34 -1.23
C GLU A 103 8.48 -22.30 -0.15
N SER A 104 9.32 -22.67 0.83
CA SER A 104 8.89 -23.45 2.00
C SER A 104 8.15 -22.63 3.06
N TRP A 105 8.17 -21.29 2.94
CA TRP A 105 7.39 -20.42 3.82
C TRP A 105 5.88 -20.65 3.58
N PRO A 106 5.10 -21.00 4.63
CA PRO A 106 3.69 -21.39 4.44
C PRO A 106 2.78 -20.34 3.78
N HIS A 107 3.17 -19.06 3.84
CA HIS A 107 2.39 -17.96 3.27
C HIS A 107 2.93 -17.41 1.94
N PHE A 108 3.97 -18.05 1.36
CA PHE A 108 4.64 -17.56 0.15
C PHE A 108 3.67 -17.25 -1.00
N ASN A 109 2.83 -18.22 -1.38
CA ASN A 109 1.90 -18.07 -2.49
C ASN A 109 0.80 -17.03 -2.21
N GLN A 110 0.26 -17.01 -0.98
CA GLN A 110 -0.80 -16.07 -0.62
C GLN A 110 -0.28 -14.63 -0.56
N ALA A 111 0.97 -14.47 -0.14
CA ALA A 111 1.63 -13.18 -0.05
C ALA A 111 2.03 -12.64 -1.44
N ALA A 112 2.55 -13.50 -2.33
CA ALA A 112 2.80 -13.13 -3.73
C ALA A 112 1.51 -12.73 -4.46
N HIS A 113 0.43 -13.49 -4.24
CA HIS A 113 -0.89 -13.14 -4.78
C HIS A 113 -1.40 -11.80 -4.23
N ALA A 114 -1.27 -11.55 -2.92
CA ALA A 114 -1.70 -10.30 -2.33
C ALA A 114 -0.92 -9.09 -2.87
N LEU A 115 0.39 -9.22 -3.13
CA LEU A 115 1.13 -8.14 -3.78
C LEU A 115 0.60 -7.90 -5.20
N SER A 116 0.42 -8.96 -5.99
CA SER A 116 -0.09 -8.83 -7.36
C SER A 116 -1.44 -8.11 -7.38
N MET A 117 -2.33 -8.45 -6.45
CA MET A 117 -3.61 -7.75 -6.28
C MET A 117 -3.43 -6.28 -5.93
N LEU A 118 -2.54 -5.95 -4.96
CA LEU A 118 -2.26 -4.56 -4.61
C LEU A 118 -1.69 -3.77 -5.80
N GLN A 119 -0.80 -4.35 -6.59
CA GLN A 119 -0.23 -3.74 -7.79
C GLN A 119 -1.32 -3.41 -8.83
N ILE A 120 -2.27 -4.34 -9.05
CA ILE A 120 -3.41 -4.15 -9.95
C ILE A 120 -4.33 -3.05 -9.41
N GLU A 121 -4.66 -3.08 -8.12
CA GLU A 121 -5.48 -2.08 -7.48
C GLU A 121 -4.84 -0.69 -7.53
N TYR A 122 -3.54 -0.59 -7.26
CA TYR A 122 -2.80 0.65 -7.40
C TYR A 122 -2.87 1.19 -8.83
N LYS A 123 -2.54 0.36 -9.83
CA LYS A 123 -2.57 0.76 -11.23
C LYS A 123 -3.95 1.24 -11.68
N SER A 124 -5.01 0.53 -11.28
CA SER A 124 -6.39 0.87 -11.67
C SER A 124 -6.96 2.10 -10.96
N ASN A 125 -6.52 2.39 -9.72
CA ASN A 125 -7.02 3.52 -8.95
C ASN A 125 -6.15 4.78 -9.03
N LYS A 126 -4.90 4.67 -9.53
CA LYS A 126 -3.95 5.79 -9.63
C LYS A 126 -4.56 6.99 -10.34
N GLU A 127 -5.11 6.79 -11.54
CA GLU A 127 -5.71 7.86 -12.34
C GLU A 127 -6.91 8.52 -11.64
N THR A 128 -7.68 7.72 -10.90
CA THR A 128 -8.83 8.22 -10.12
C THR A 128 -8.36 9.13 -8.97
N ILE A 129 -7.31 8.72 -8.26
CA ILE A 129 -6.72 9.51 -7.17
C ILE A 129 -6.07 10.79 -7.73
N ASP A 130 -5.35 10.69 -8.85
CA ASP A 130 -4.69 11.83 -9.50
C ASP A 130 -5.71 12.88 -9.96
N HIS A 131 -6.77 12.46 -10.64
CA HIS A 131 -7.82 13.36 -11.07
C HIS A 131 -8.53 14.04 -9.89
N TYR A 132 -8.72 13.33 -8.77
CA TYR A 132 -9.31 13.94 -7.58
C TYR A 132 -8.37 14.98 -6.93
N LEU A 133 -7.07 14.70 -6.87
CA LEU A 133 -6.07 15.64 -6.36
C LEU A 133 -6.01 16.92 -7.20
N GLU A 134 -6.13 16.83 -8.53
CA GLU A 134 -6.17 17.98 -9.44
C GLU A 134 -7.42 18.84 -9.23
N ASN A 135 -8.57 18.21 -8.96
CA ASN A 135 -9.84 18.90 -8.72
C ASN A 135 -10.00 19.40 -7.28
N LEU A 136 -9.08 19.03 -6.37
CA LEU A 136 -9.00 19.58 -5.03
C LEU A 136 -8.27 20.95 -4.98
N ASN A 137 -7.89 21.53 -6.13
CA ASN A 137 -7.52 22.96 -6.24
C ASN A 137 -8.68 23.85 -5.82
#